data_AF-K8EWC7-F1
#
_entry.id   AF-K8EWC7-F1
#
_cell.length_a   1.000
_cell.length_b   1.000
_cell.length_c   1.000
_cell.angle_alpha   90.00
_cell.angle_beta   90.00
_cell.angle_gamma   90.00
#
_symmetry.space_group_name_H-M   'P 1'
#
loop_
_entity.id
_entity.type
_entity.pdbx_description
1 polymer ?
#
loop_
_entity_poly.entity_id
_entity_poly.type
_entity_poly.pdbx_seq_one_letter_code
_entity_poly.pdbx_strand_id
1 'polypeptide(L)'
;MSDAEIDAKYPVGGSVYKVVLDCSQSNIALGLLLKPGEDGRPVVKTVRPGGKALGKVSVGDTILATTYVGLTNISENSWGKADRGWVDTATVSYDDANAAMTTNANTIGLILDHEYKPSGGGARVVTSSNGEDAKAWAKAKAAELKAKRSR
;
A
#
# COMPACT_ATOMS: atom_id res chain seq x y z
N MET A 1 9.61 -6.09 -1.38
CA MET A 1 9.95 -6.91 -2.57
C MET A 1 10.73 -6.05 -3.54
N SER A 2 11.67 -6.65 -4.29
CA SER A 2 12.38 -6.02 -5.40
C SER A 2 11.52 -5.94 -6.67
N ASP A 3 11.98 -5.18 -7.67
CA ASP A 3 11.29 -5.07 -8.97
C ASP A 3 11.17 -6.44 -9.67
N ALA A 4 12.24 -7.24 -9.67
CA ALA A 4 12.24 -8.56 -10.30
C ALA A 4 11.26 -9.52 -9.63
N GLU A 5 11.15 -9.49 -8.29
CA GLU A 5 10.20 -10.34 -7.56
C GLU A 5 8.75 -9.96 -7.85
N ILE A 6 8.45 -8.67 -7.96
CA ILE A 6 7.07 -8.23 -8.22
C ILE A 6 6.67 -8.46 -9.68
N ASP A 7 7.59 -8.25 -10.62
CA ASP A 7 7.34 -8.49 -12.05
C ASP A 7 7.20 -10.00 -12.33
N ALA A 8 7.91 -10.86 -11.61
CA ALA A 8 7.73 -12.31 -11.69
C ALA A 8 6.38 -12.76 -11.11
N LYS A 9 5.91 -12.10 -10.04
CA LYS A 9 4.62 -12.42 -9.40
C LYS A 9 3.42 -11.91 -10.20
N TYR A 10 3.56 -10.73 -10.81
CA TYR A 10 2.54 -10.07 -11.61
C TYR A 10 3.11 -9.74 -12.99
N PRO A 11 3.24 -10.76 -13.87
CA PRO A 11 3.77 -10.54 -15.21
C PRO A 11 2.86 -9.59 -16.00
N VAL A 12 3.44 -8.51 -16.52
CA VAL A 12 2.72 -7.53 -17.33
C VAL A 12 2.29 -8.16 -18.66
N GLY A 13 1.01 -8.00 -18.99
CA GLY A 13 0.38 -8.56 -20.18
C GLY A 13 -1.09 -8.89 -19.94
N GLY A 14 -1.87 -8.97 -21.01
CA GLY A 14 -3.32 -9.18 -20.92
C GLY A 14 -3.99 -8.05 -20.15
N SER A 15 -4.65 -8.38 -19.05
CA SER A 15 -5.34 -7.42 -18.17
C SER A 15 -4.43 -6.75 -17.14
N VAL A 16 -3.23 -7.31 -16.90
CA VAL A 16 -2.26 -6.82 -15.92
C VAL A 16 -1.31 -5.82 -16.57
N TYR A 17 -1.16 -4.64 -15.97
CA TYR A 17 -0.27 -3.61 -16.48
C TYR A 17 0.41 -2.82 -15.35
N LYS A 18 1.58 -2.25 -15.67
CA LYS A 18 2.41 -1.49 -14.72
C LYS A 18 2.48 -0.03 -15.14
N VAL A 19 2.28 0.87 -14.19
CA VAL A 19 2.41 2.31 -14.40
C VAL A 19 3.36 2.92 -13.39
N VAL A 20 4.07 3.95 -13.84
CA VAL A 20 4.82 4.85 -12.97
C VAL A 20 4.19 6.24 -13.09
N LEU A 21 3.72 6.76 -11.97
CA LEU A 21 3.09 8.07 -11.89
C LEU A 21 4.02 9.04 -11.17
N ASP A 22 4.05 10.28 -11.64
CA ASP A 22 4.74 11.39 -10.99
C ASP A 22 3.92 11.86 -9.78
N CYS A 23 4.54 11.84 -8.61
CA CYS A 23 3.97 12.32 -7.35
C CYS A 23 4.83 13.40 -6.68
N SER A 24 5.81 13.97 -7.41
CA SER A 24 6.77 14.97 -6.92
C SER A 24 6.15 16.20 -6.28
N GLN A 25 4.96 16.61 -6.71
CA GLN A 25 4.22 17.73 -6.10
C GLN A 25 3.39 17.32 -4.89
N SER A 26 2.69 16.18 -4.98
CA SER A 26 1.86 15.58 -3.92
C SER A 26 1.24 14.29 -4.42
N ASN A 27 0.96 13.34 -3.51
CA ASN A 27 0.13 12.17 -3.82
C ASN A 27 -1.31 12.54 -4.19
N ILE A 28 -1.81 13.69 -3.75
CA ILE A 28 -3.13 14.19 -4.17
C ILE A 28 -3.13 14.54 -5.68
N ALA A 29 -1.98 14.95 -6.23
CA ALA A 29 -1.85 15.30 -7.65
C ALA A 29 -2.01 14.10 -8.59
N LEU A 30 -1.92 12.87 -8.06
CA LEU A 30 -2.26 11.66 -8.82
C LEU A 30 -3.72 11.68 -9.29
N GLY A 31 -4.61 12.31 -8.52
CA GLY A 31 -6.04 12.36 -8.81
C GLY A 31 -6.75 11.01 -8.66
N LEU A 32 -6.16 10.07 -7.91
CA LEU A 32 -6.77 8.76 -7.64
C LEU A 32 -7.56 8.81 -6.34
N LEU A 33 -8.79 8.29 -6.39
CA LEU A 33 -9.55 7.93 -5.20
C LEU A 33 -9.75 6.42 -5.22
N LEU A 34 -9.38 5.77 -4.12
CA LEU A 34 -9.46 4.33 -3.97
C LEU A 34 -10.62 3.96 -3.03
N LYS A 35 -11.08 2.72 -3.15
CA LYS A 35 -11.98 2.07 -2.20
C LYS A 35 -11.44 0.66 -1.89
N PRO A 36 -11.75 0.07 -0.73
CA PRO A 36 -11.47 -1.34 -0.51
C PRO A 36 -12.29 -2.19 -1.50
N GLY A 37 -11.63 -3.14 -2.14
CA GLY A 37 -12.22 -4.21 -2.95
C GLY A 37 -12.76 -5.34 -2.10
N GLU A 38 -13.36 -6.34 -2.75
CA GLU A 38 -13.97 -7.48 -2.07
C GLU A 38 -12.97 -8.40 -1.38
N ASP A 39 -11.67 -8.30 -1.62
CA ASP A 39 -10.62 -9.06 -0.90
C ASP A 39 -9.76 -8.14 -0.01
N GLY A 40 -10.12 -6.85 0.09
CA GLY A 40 -9.38 -5.82 0.80
C GLY A 40 -8.34 -5.07 -0.04
N ARG A 41 -8.06 -5.50 -1.28
CA ARG A 41 -7.14 -4.77 -2.16
C ARG A 41 -7.72 -3.39 -2.54
N PRO A 42 -6.88 -2.36 -2.76
CA PRO A 42 -7.37 -1.08 -3.24
C PRO A 42 -7.89 -1.18 -4.68
N VAL A 43 -9.11 -0.69 -4.91
CA VAL A 43 -9.75 -0.59 -6.22
C VAL A 43 -9.94 0.87 -6.58
N VAL A 44 -9.65 1.23 -7.83
CA VAL A 44 -9.80 2.60 -8.32
C VAL A 44 -11.28 2.96 -8.42
N LYS A 45 -11.72 3.86 -7.53
CA LYS A 45 -13.10 4.38 -7.51
C LYS A 45 -13.26 5.58 -8.44
N THR A 46 -12.25 6.43 -8.52
CA THR A 46 -12.32 7.66 -9.32
C THR A 46 -10.94 8.05 -9.82
N VAL A 47 -10.89 8.48 -11.07
CA VAL A 47 -9.75 9.17 -11.66
C VAL A 47 -10.19 10.61 -11.94
N ARG A 48 -9.64 11.58 -11.21
CA ARG A 48 -10.03 12.98 -11.32
C ARG A 48 -9.52 13.57 -12.64
N PRO A 49 -10.36 14.37 -13.34
CA PRO A 49 -9.89 15.20 -14.45
C PRO A 49 -8.70 16.07 -14.01
N GLY A 50 -7.64 16.11 -14.81
CA GLY A 50 -6.41 16.85 -14.50
C GLY A 50 -5.42 16.14 -13.56
N GLY A 51 -5.78 14.98 -12.99
CA GLY A 51 -4.86 14.15 -12.20
C GLY A 51 -3.82 13.43 -13.06
N LYS A 52 -2.64 13.17 -12.51
CA LYS A 52 -1.54 12.48 -13.23
C LYS A 52 -1.85 11.04 -13.63
N ALA A 53 -2.85 10.41 -13.01
CA ALA A 53 -3.31 9.07 -13.35
C ALA A 53 -4.29 9.03 -14.54
N LEU A 54 -4.80 10.18 -14.98
CA LEU A 54 -5.75 10.26 -16.10
C LEU A 54 -5.14 9.68 -17.38
N GLY A 55 -5.88 8.75 -18.01
CA GLY A 55 -5.45 8.07 -19.23
C GLY A 55 -4.38 6.99 -19.04
N LYS A 56 -3.88 6.80 -17.81
CA LYS A 56 -2.92 5.74 -17.45
C LYS A 56 -3.54 4.66 -16.57
N VAL A 57 -4.53 5.05 -15.77
CA VAL A 57 -5.29 4.19 -14.87
C VAL A 57 -6.76 4.41 -15.15
N SER A 58 -7.57 3.38 -15.01
CA SER A 58 -9.02 3.45 -15.22
C SER A 58 -9.79 3.19 -13.93
N VAL A 59 -11.10 3.45 -13.97
CA VAL A 59 -12.00 3.15 -12.85
C VAL A 59 -12.36 1.67 -12.89
N GLY A 60 -12.28 0.99 -11.75
CA GLY A 60 -12.52 -0.45 -11.62
C GLY A 60 -11.24 -1.26 -11.42
N ASP A 61 -10.09 -0.71 -11.78
CA ASP A 61 -8.80 -1.39 -11.73
C ASP A 61 -8.44 -1.74 -10.30
N THR A 62 -7.97 -2.96 -10.09
CA THR A 62 -7.48 -3.39 -8.78
C THR A 62 -5.97 -3.19 -8.72
N ILE A 63 -5.50 -2.49 -7.69
CA ILE A 63 -4.07 -2.31 -7.44
C ILE A 63 -3.54 -3.60 -6.82
N LEU A 64 -2.76 -4.36 -7.58
CA LEU A 64 -2.14 -5.61 -7.16
C LEU A 64 -0.86 -5.37 -6.33
N ALA A 65 -0.11 -4.33 -6.67
CA ALA A 65 1.08 -3.94 -5.94
C ALA A 65 1.33 -2.44 -6.04
N THR A 66 1.98 -1.88 -5.02
CA THR A 66 2.43 -0.48 -5.02
C THR A 66 3.85 -0.37 -4.50
N THR A 67 4.58 0.66 -4.93
CA THR A 67 5.85 0.99 -4.31
C THR A 67 5.68 1.69 -2.97
N TYR A 68 6.70 1.59 -2.13
CA TYR A 68 6.88 2.37 -0.91
C TYR A 68 8.33 2.84 -0.81
N VAL A 69 8.57 3.83 0.02
CA VAL A 69 9.92 4.27 0.42
C VAL A 69 10.02 4.16 1.94
N GLY A 70 10.96 3.32 2.40
CA GLY A 70 11.28 3.15 3.81
C GLY A 70 12.65 3.74 4.13
N LEU A 71 12.87 4.13 5.39
CA LEU A 71 14.20 4.45 5.88
C LEU A 71 14.86 3.19 6.44
N THR A 72 16.07 2.89 5.96
CA THR A 72 16.89 1.75 6.38
C THR A 72 18.20 2.25 7.00
N ASN A 73 18.88 1.40 7.78
CA ASN A 73 20.17 1.72 8.40
C ASN A 73 20.17 2.98 9.29
N ILE A 74 19.07 3.22 9.99
CA ILE A 74 18.99 4.29 11.00
C ILE A 74 19.81 3.85 12.22
N SER A 75 20.65 4.75 12.72
CA SER A 75 21.37 4.58 13.98
C SER A 75 21.47 5.91 14.70
N GLU A 76 21.97 5.93 15.94
CA GLU A 76 22.14 7.17 16.71
C GLU A 76 22.98 8.23 15.99
N ASN A 77 23.86 7.81 15.08
CA ASN A 77 24.78 8.69 14.33
C ASN A 77 24.42 8.82 12.84
N SER A 78 23.30 8.25 12.38
CA SER A 78 22.93 8.23 10.96
C SER A 78 21.42 8.34 10.76
N TRP A 79 21.03 9.28 9.91
CA TRP A 79 19.65 9.43 9.43
C TRP A 79 19.18 8.28 8.51
N GLY A 80 20.08 7.34 8.20
CA GLY A 80 19.80 6.19 7.35
C GLY A 80 19.78 6.52 5.86
N LYS A 81 19.26 5.57 5.07
CA LYS A 81 19.08 5.68 3.62
C LYS A 81 17.62 5.40 3.28
N ALA A 82 17.06 6.23 2.39
CA ALA A 82 15.79 5.93 1.74
C ALA A 82 15.96 4.75 0.78
N ASP A 83 15.21 3.68 1.02
CA ASP A 83 15.18 2.49 0.19
C ASP A 83 13.77 2.28 -0.38
N ARG A 84 13.70 2.02 -1.69
CA ARG A 84 12.45 1.85 -2.42
C ARG A 84 12.19 0.35 -2.59
N GLY A 85 10.99 -0.07 -2.24
CA GLY A 85 10.53 -1.44 -2.46
C GLY A 85 9.09 -1.50 -2.96
N TRP A 86 8.64 -2.72 -3.24
CA TRP A 86 7.26 -3.04 -3.57
C TRP A 86 6.57 -3.77 -2.42
N VAL A 87 5.29 -3.46 -2.23
CA VAL A 87 4.36 -4.20 -1.38
C VAL A 87 3.28 -4.83 -2.26
N ASP A 88 3.01 -6.12 -2.02
CA ASP A 88 1.84 -6.81 -2.59
C ASP A 88 0.62 -6.51 -1.73
N THR A 89 -0.42 -5.95 -2.35
CA THR A 89 -1.62 -5.51 -1.65
C THR A 89 -2.46 -6.66 -1.09
N ALA A 90 -2.27 -7.92 -1.53
CA ALA A 90 -2.93 -9.07 -0.88
C ALA A 90 -2.38 -9.37 0.52
N THR A 91 -1.17 -8.92 0.82
CA THR A 91 -0.48 -9.26 2.07
C THR A 91 -0.71 -8.25 3.19
N VAL A 92 -1.29 -7.10 2.86
CA VAL A 92 -1.46 -5.97 3.77
C VAL A 92 -2.91 -5.49 3.79
N SER A 93 -3.26 -4.65 4.76
CA SER A 93 -4.57 -4.02 4.81
C SER A 93 -4.73 -2.95 3.73
N TYR A 94 -5.98 -2.56 3.44
CA TYR A 94 -6.27 -1.41 2.57
C TYR A 94 -5.56 -0.14 3.07
N ASP A 95 -5.59 0.12 4.37
CA ASP A 95 -4.97 1.31 4.97
C ASP A 95 -3.44 1.26 4.90
N ASP A 96 -2.83 0.10 5.12
CA ASP A 96 -1.38 -0.08 4.97
C ASP A 96 -0.95 0.06 3.50
N ALA A 97 -1.76 -0.42 2.56
CA ALA A 97 -1.51 -0.20 1.14
C ALA A 97 -1.57 1.30 0.79
N ASN A 98 -2.55 2.05 1.32
CA ASN A 98 -2.60 3.50 1.15
C ASN A 98 -1.41 4.20 1.83
N ALA A 99 -1.04 3.78 3.04
CA ALA A 99 0.13 4.30 3.73
C ALA A 99 1.39 4.11 2.89
N ALA A 100 1.60 2.90 2.35
CA ALA A 100 2.71 2.60 1.43
C ALA A 100 2.74 3.55 0.24
N MET A 101 1.61 3.79 -0.44
CA MET A 101 1.51 4.77 -1.53
C MET A 101 1.97 6.17 -1.09
N THR A 102 1.56 6.59 0.11
CA THR A 102 1.85 7.94 0.61
C THR A 102 3.32 8.19 1.00
N THR A 103 4.12 7.14 1.19
CA THR A 103 5.57 7.27 1.45
C THR A 103 6.38 7.68 0.21
N ASN A 104 5.82 7.56 -0.99
CA ASN A 104 6.52 7.91 -2.22
C ASN A 104 6.61 9.43 -2.40
N ALA A 105 7.81 9.95 -2.63
CA ALA A 105 8.06 11.39 -2.74
C ALA A 105 8.17 11.91 -4.18
N ASN A 106 8.67 11.10 -5.14
CA ASN A 106 8.93 11.54 -6.51
C ASN A 106 8.06 10.79 -7.53
N THR A 107 8.07 9.47 -7.44
CA THR A 107 7.29 8.60 -8.31
C THR A 107 6.67 7.47 -7.52
N ILE A 108 5.50 7.04 -7.93
CA ILE A 108 4.83 5.85 -7.43
C ILE A 108 4.71 4.83 -8.55
N GLY A 109 5.14 3.59 -8.28
CA GLY A 109 4.91 2.46 -9.15
C GLY A 109 3.64 1.74 -8.71
N LEU A 110 2.78 1.42 -9.66
CA LEU A 110 1.58 0.61 -9.43
C LEU A 110 1.57 -0.54 -10.44
N ILE A 111 1.20 -1.72 -9.97
CA ILE A 111 0.78 -2.82 -10.84
C ILE A 111 -0.72 -2.98 -10.63
N LEU A 112 -1.46 -2.94 -11.72
CA LEU A 112 -2.91 -3.00 -11.74
C LEU A 112 -3.40 -4.13 -12.61
N ASP A 113 -4.60 -4.59 -12.33
CA ASP A 113 -5.34 -5.53 -13.17
C ASP A 113 -6.75 -5.01 -13.39
N HIS A 114 -7.11 -4.90 -14.68
CA HIS A 114 -8.38 -4.36 -15.15
C HIS A 114 -9.53 -5.36 -15.09
N GLU A 115 -9.20 -6.65 -15.04
CA GLU A 115 -10.17 -7.75 -15.02
C GLU A 115 -10.04 -8.61 -13.75
N TYR A 116 -9.40 -8.05 -12.72
CA TYR A 116 -9.16 -8.76 -11.46
C TYR A 116 -10.47 -9.29 -10.87
N LYS A 117 -10.49 -10.60 -10.62
CA LYS A 117 -11.59 -11.27 -9.91
C LYS A 117 -11.05 -11.83 -8.61
N PRO A 118 -11.58 -11.41 -7.45
CA PRO A 118 -11.20 -11.98 -6.18
C PRO A 118 -11.58 -13.46 -6.19
N SER A 119 -10.60 -14.33 -5.95
CA SER A 119 -10.81 -15.78 -5.92
C SER A 119 -11.50 -16.18 -4.62
N GLY A 120 -12.82 -16.01 -4.54
CA GLY A 120 -13.75 -16.72 -3.66
C GLY A 120 -13.55 -16.68 -2.14
N GLY A 121 -12.51 -16.02 -1.63
CA GLY A 121 -12.31 -15.76 -0.21
C GLY A 121 -12.88 -14.39 0.11
N GLY A 122 -14.11 -14.37 0.65
CA GLY A 122 -14.83 -13.13 0.94
C GLY A 122 -13.99 -12.11 1.71
N ALA A 123 -14.35 -10.83 1.53
CA ALA A 123 -13.80 -9.66 2.18
C ALA A 123 -12.94 -9.98 3.38
N ARG A 124 -11.62 -9.92 3.19
CA ARG A 124 -10.73 -9.58 4.30
C ARG A 124 -11.07 -8.14 4.66
N VAL A 125 -12.16 -7.98 5.40
CA VAL A 125 -12.54 -6.75 6.07
C VAL A 125 -11.45 -6.52 7.10
N VAL A 126 -10.34 -5.92 6.67
CA VAL A 126 -9.44 -5.25 7.60
C VAL A 126 -10.06 -3.88 7.80
N THR A 127 -11.08 -3.82 8.65
CA THR A 127 -11.46 -2.55 9.24
C THR A 127 -10.26 -2.10 10.07
N SER A 128 -9.59 -1.03 9.67
CA SER A 128 -8.73 -0.28 10.59
C SER A 128 -9.61 0.30 11.70
N SER A 129 -9.95 -0.51 12.71
CA SER A 129 -10.52 -0.02 13.96
C SER A 129 -9.36 0.34 14.88
N ASN A 130 -8.71 1.47 14.58
CA ASN A 130 -7.59 2.01 15.37
C ASN A 130 -7.92 2.19 16.87
N GLY A 131 -9.19 2.04 17.28
CA GLY A 131 -9.63 2.16 18.67
C GLY A 131 -9.56 0.88 19.50
N GLU A 132 -9.76 -0.30 18.91
CA GLU A 132 -9.81 -1.58 19.65
C GLU A 132 -8.44 -2.26 19.70
N ASP A 133 -7.71 -2.29 18.58
CA ASP A 133 -6.35 -2.84 18.51
C ASP A 133 -5.33 -2.01 19.31
N ALA A 134 -5.45 -0.67 19.34
CA ALA A 134 -4.57 0.19 20.13
C ALA A 134 -4.76 -0.02 21.64
N LYS A 135 -5.99 -0.25 22.10
CA LYS A 135 -6.27 -0.55 23.53
C LYS A 135 -5.76 -1.94 23.90
N ALA A 136 -5.93 -2.93 23.03
CA ALA A 136 -5.42 -4.29 23.25
C ALA A 136 -3.87 -4.30 23.31
N TRP A 137 -3.23 -3.61 22.37
CA TRP A 137 -1.77 -3.48 22.33
C TRP A 137 -1.21 -2.68 23.52
N ALA A 138 -1.84 -1.56 23.90
CA ALA A 138 -1.44 -0.78 25.07
C ALA A 138 -1.60 -1.58 26.37
N LYS A 139 -2.67 -2.38 26.50
CA LYS A 139 -2.88 -3.27 27.65
C LYS A 139 -1.83 -4.38 27.71
N ALA A 140 -1.47 -4.98 26.56
CA ALA A 140 -0.43 -5.99 26.47
C ALA A 140 0.96 -5.41 26.84
N LYS A 141 1.30 -4.21 26.35
CA LYS A 141 2.56 -3.54 26.71
C LYS A 141 2.61 -3.09 28.16
N ALA A 142 1.48 -2.63 28.74
CA ALA A 142 1.39 -2.31 30.16
C ALA A 142 1.59 -3.55 31.05
N ALA A 143 1.05 -4.71 30.66
CA ALA A 143 1.25 -5.97 31.36
C ALA A 143 2.70 -6.46 31.25
N GLU A 144 3.32 -6.36 30.07
CA GLU A 144 4.72 -6.72 29.84
C GLU A 144 5.68 -5.84 30.66
N LEU A 145 5.39 -4.54 30.77
CA LEU A 145 6.18 -3.60 31.57
C LEU A 145 6.03 -3.85 33.07
N LYS A 146 4.83 -4.24 33.52
CA LYS A 146 4.57 -4.60 34.92
C LYS A 146 5.26 -5.91 35.32
N ALA A 147 5.30 -6.90 34.43
CA ALA A 147 6.02 -8.15 34.64
C ALA A 147 7.55 -7.96 34.71
N LYS A 148 8.12 -7.04 33.91
CA LYS A 148 9.54 -6.68 33.97
C LYS A 148 9.95 -5.88 35.21
N ARG A 149 9.00 -5.23 35.89
CA ARG A 149 9.22 -4.48 37.14
C ARG A 149 9.11 -5.31 38.42
N SER A 150 8.71 -6.58 38.31
CA SER A 150 8.58 -7.52 39.44
C SER A 150 9.63 -8.63 39.41
N ARG A 151 10.71 -8.45 38.65
CA ARG A 151 11.95 -9.24 38.72
C ARG A 151 13.11 -8.34 39.11
#